data_AF-A0A4V6N517-F1
#
_entry.id   AF-A0A4V6N517-F1
#
_cell.length_a   1.000
_cell.length_b   1.000
_cell.length_c   1.000
_cell.angle_alpha   90.00
_cell.angle_beta   90.00
_cell.angle_gamma   90.00
#
_symmetry.space_group_name_H-M   'P 1'
#
loop_
_entity.id
_entity.type
_entity.pdbx_description
1 polymer ?
#
loop_
_entity_poly.entity_id
_entity_poly.type
_entity_poly.pdbx_seq_one_letter_code
_entity_poly.pdbx_strand_id
1 'polypeptide(L)' 'MITVNAWNEWTEGSYLLPDTTHRLGNVEAMRDVLGTH' A
#
# COMPACT_ATOMS: atom_id res chain seq x y z
N MET A 1 2.59 -4.42 -16.99
CA MET A 1 1.75 -3.37 -16.35
C MET A 1 1.14 -4.00 -15.12
N ILE A 2 1.41 -3.44 -13.93
CA ILE A 2 0.85 -3.89 -12.66
C ILE A 2 -0.08 -2.79 -12.16
N THR A 3 -1.27 -3.16 -11.71
CA THR A 3 -2.27 -2.27 -11.12
C THR A 3 -2.53 -2.72 -9.69
N VAL A 4 -2.51 -1.79 -8.74
CA VAL A 4 -2.76 -2.07 -7.31
C VAL A 4 -3.99 -1.28 -6.87
N ASN A 5 -4.99 -2.00 -6.34
CA ASN A 5 -6.22 -1.44 -5.79
C ASN A 5 -6.13 -1.44 -4.25
N ALA A 6 -6.48 -0.38 -3.54
CA ALA A 6 -6.64 1.03 -3.94
C ALA A 6 -5.77 1.91 -3.03
N TRP A 7 -5.62 3.19 -3.38
CA TRP A 7 -5.04 4.13 -2.42
C TRP A 7 -5.86 4.17 -1.11
N ASN A 8 -7.19 4.17 -1.21
CA ASN A 8 -8.05 4.48 -0.07
C ASN A 8 -9.37 3.70 -0.11
N GLU A 9 -9.33 2.37 -0.28
CA GLU A 9 -10.53 1.53 -0.11
C GLU A 9 -10.49 0.78 1.24
N TRP A 10 -11.29 1.26 2.18
CA TRP A 10 -11.37 0.76 3.54
C TRP A 10 -12.38 -0.36 3.72
N THR A 11 -13.49 -0.31 2.99
CA THR A 11 -14.63 -1.20 3.21
C THR A 11 -14.26 -2.66 2.93
N GLU A 12 -13.48 -2.85 1.87
CA GLU A 12 -12.91 -4.12 1.41
C GLU A 12 -11.50 -4.37 1.97
N GLY A 13 -10.98 -3.46 2.79
CA GLY A 13 -9.66 -3.56 3.42
C GLY A 13 -8.47 -3.45 2.45
N SER A 14 -8.70 -3.10 1.19
CA SER A 14 -7.68 -2.94 0.16
C SER A 14 -7.19 -1.49 0.07
N TYR A 15 -6.60 -0.97 1.16
CA TYR A 15 -6.05 0.38 1.21
C TYR A 15 -4.52 0.39 1.31
N LEU A 16 -3.91 1.34 0.62
CA LEU A 16 -2.49 1.68 0.75
C LEU A 16 -2.25 2.90 1.63
N LEU A 17 -3.30 3.69 1.90
CA LEU A 17 -3.24 4.89 2.72
C LEU A 17 -2.68 4.53 4.10
N PRO A 18 -1.74 5.32 4.63
CA PRO A 18 -1.23 5.10 5.97
C PRO A 18 -2.33 5.17 7.03
N ASP A 19 -2.28 4.27 8.01
CA ASP A 19 -3.28 4.15 9.07
C ASP A 19 -2.62 4.14 10.46
N THR A 20 -3.39 3.93 11.51
CA THR A 20 -2.87 3.84 12.88
C THR A 20 -2.35 2.45 13.25
N THR A 21 -2.72 1.40 12.51
CA THR A 21 -2.35 0.01 12.80
C THR A 21 -1.01 -0.35 12.17
N HIS A 22 -0.89 -0.11 10.87
CA HIS A 22 0.25 -0.46 10.01
C HIS A 22 1.10 0.75 9.63
N ARG A 23 0.65 1.99 9.87
CA ARG A 23 1.38 3.22 9.56
C ARG A 23 1.78 3.25 8.09
N LEU A 24 3.08 3.31 7.78
CA LEU A 24 3.60 3.33 6.41
C LEU A 24 3.85 1.92 5.84
N GLY A 25 3.54 0.85 6.58
CA GLY A 25 3.97 -0.51 6.24
C GLY A 25 3.61 -0.94 4.81
N ASN A 26 2.39 -0.64 4.35
CA ASN A 26 1.95 -1.04 3.00
C ASN A 26 2.76 -0.33 1.89
N VAL A 27 3.01 0.97 2.01
CA VAL A 27 3.76 1.73 1.00
C VAL A 27 5.27 1.45 1.07
N GLU A 28 5.81 1.17 2.25
CA GLU A 28 7.19 0.72 2.41
C GLU A 28 7.41 -0.65 1.79
N ALA A 29 6.51 -1.61 2.02
CA ALA A 29 6.57 -2.91 1.37
C ALA A 29 6.49 -2.80 -0.16
N MET A 30 5.66 -1.90 -0.70
CA MET A 30 5.63 -1.64 -2.14
C MET A 30 6.96 -1.07 -2.66
N ARG A 31 7.58 -0.13 -1.93
CA ARG A 31 8.89 0.40 -2.30
C ARG A 31 9.94 -0.71 -2.32
N ASP A 32 9.93 -1.60 -1.35
CA ASP A 32 10.95 -2.64 -1.23
C ASP A 32 10.81 -3.71 -2.34
N VAL A 33 9.58 -4.01 -2.78
CA VAL A 33 9.29 -4.99 -3.83
C VAL A 33 9.40 -4.41 -5.24
N LEU A 34 8.95 -3.17 -5.44
CA LEU A 34 8.83 -2.54 -6.76
C LEU A 34 9.88 -1.46 -7.03
N GLY A 35 10.59 -0.98 -6.01
CA GLY A 35 11.62 0.03 -6.14
C GLY A 35 12.86 -0.52 -6.85
N THR A 36 13.40 0.27 -7.78
CA THR A 36 14.71 0.00 -8.38
C THR A 36 15.80 0.52 -7.47
N HIS A 37 16.86 -0.27 -7.27
CA HIS A 37 18.09 0.19 -6.61
C HIS A 37 18.81 1.24 -7.46
#